data_AF-A0A662VZT4-F1
#
_entry.id   AF-A0A662VZT4-F1
#
_cell.length_a   1.000
_cell.length_b   1.000
_cell.length_c   1.000
_cell.angle_alpha   90.00
_cell.angle_beta   90.00
_cell.angle_gamma   90.00
#
_symmetry.space_group_name_H-M   'P 1'
#
loop_
_entity.id
_entity.type
_entity.pdbx_description
1 polymer ?
#
loop_
_entity_poly.entity_id
_entity_poly.type
_entity_poly.pdbx_seq_one_letter_code
_entity_poly.pdbx_strand_id
1 'polypeptide(L)'
;MSVVEITWEQAKRMVSERLRQWIESMPPAERALKILWNQMLMSPNEMLVHVERLDEIGRQIIAAELTKIGEEVGVYYIIKG
;
A
#
# COMPACT_ATOMS: atom_id res chain seq x y z
N MET A 1 3.65 -11.35 -19.18
CA MET A 1 2.98 -10.63 -18.09
C MET A 1 1.68 -11.36 -17.79
N SER A 2 1.56 -11.94 -16.60
CA SER A 2 0.37 -12.72 -16.20
C SER A 2 -0.64 -11.83 -15.47
N VAL A 3 -1.90 -12.21 -15.51
CA VAL A 3 -2.97 -11.53 -14.75
C VAL A 3 -3.28 -12.37 -13.52
N VAL A 4 -3.30 -11.75 -12.34
CA VAL A 4 -3.64 -12.39 -11.07
C VAL A 4 -4.83 -11.66 -10.45
N GLU A 5 -5.90 -12.41 -10.21
CA GLU A 5 -7.09 -11.89 -9.56
C GLU A 5 -6.99 -12.10 -8.05
N ILE A 6 -7.28 -11.05 -7.28
CA ILE A 6 -7.22 -11.05 -5.81
C ILE A 6 -8.42 -10.33 -5.23
N THR A 7 -8.79 -10.63 -3.99
CA THR A 7 -9.82 -9.88 -3.25
C THR A 7 -9.24 -8.62 -2.60
N TRP A 8 -10.10 -7.71 -2.17
CA TRP A 8 -9.68 -6.56 -1.35
C TRP A 8 -8.93 -6.95 -0.08
N GLU A 9 -9.31 -8.05 0.57
CA GLU A 9 -8.62 -8.53 1.77
C GLU A 9 -7.22 -9.07 1.46
N GLN A 10 -7.05 -9.77 0.34
CA GLN A 10 -5.73 -10.22 -0.13
C GLN A 10 -4.85 -9.03 -0.49
N ALA A 11 -5.40 -8.07 -1.23
CA ALA A 11 -4.73 -6.83 -1.59
C ALA A 11 -4.26 -6.04 -0.36
N LYS A 12 -5.16 -5.86 0.62
CA LYS A 12 -4.85 -5.23 1.92
C LYS A 12 -3.70 -5.94 2.60
N ARG A 13 -3.76 -7.27 2.74
CA ARG A 13 -2.72 -8.04 3.43
C ARG A 13 -1.35 -7.85 2.79
N MET A 14 -1.27 -7.94 1.45
CA MET A 14 -0.01 -7.77 0.71
C MET A 14 0.58 -6.37 0.90
N VAL A 15 -0.25 -5.34 0.74
CA VAL A 15 0.20 -3.94 0.82
C VAL A 15 0.54 -3.56 2.26
N SER A 16 -0.26 -3.98 3.24
CA SER A 16 0.03 -3.78 4.67
C SER A 16 1.35 -4.42 5.09
N GLU A 17 1.62 -5.65 4.66
CA GLU A 17 2.87 -6.35 4.99
C GLU A 17 4.08 -5.60 4.43
N ARG A 18 4.01 -5.17 3.16
CA ARG A 18 5.07 -4.38 2.53
C ARG A 18 5.27 -3.02 3.21
N LEU A 19 4.17 -2.31 3.53
CA LEU A 19 4.24 -1.03 4.25
C LEU A 19 4.86 -1.20 5.64
N ARG A 20 4.52 -2.27 6.37
CA ARG A 20 5.13 -2.56 7.68
C ARG A 20 6.63 -2.78 7.57
N GLN A 21 7.07 -3.60 6.60
CA GLN A 21 8.51 -3.83 6.36
C GLN A 21 9.25 -2.52 6.04
N TRP A 22 8.64 -1.69 5.19
CA TRP A 22 9.19 -0.38 4.87
C TRP A 22 9.28 0.53 6.11
N ILE A 23 8.21 0.64 6.90
CA ILE A 23 8.17 1.44 8.15
C ILE A 23 9.20 0.94 9.17
N GLU A 24 9.32 -0.38 9.33
CA GLU A 24 10.27 -1.00 10.25
C GLU A 24 11.73 -0.74 9.85
N SER A 25 12.00 -0.61 8.54
CA SER A 25 13.32 -0.24 8.02
C SER A 25 13.71 1.21 8.31
N MET A 26 12.76 2.08 8.66
CA MET A 26 13.02 3.50 8.93
C MET A 26 13.50 3.76 10.36
N PRO A 27 14.31 4.80 10.58
CA PRO A 27 14.53 5.38 11.89
C PRO A 27 13.19 5.74 12.57
N PRO A 28 13.00 5.47 13.88
CA PRO A 28 11.73 5.72 14.58
C PRO A 28 11.20 7.15 14.44
N ALA A 29 12.11 8.14 14.40
CA ALA A 29 11.74 9.55 14.24
C ALA A 29 11.08 9.85 12.89
N GLU A 30 11.40 9.09 11.84
CA GLU A 30 10.90 9.33 10.47
C GLU A 30 9.53 8.71 10.23
N ARG A 31 9.14 7.69 11.00
CA ARG A 31 7.88 6.95 10.82
C ARG A 31 6.63 7.82 11.01
N ALA A 32 6.76 8.91 11.77
CA ALA A 32 5.71 9.89 12.03
C ALA A 32 5.85 11.18 11.21
N LEU A 33 6.92 11.33 10.42
CA LEU A 33 7.10 12.51 9.57
C LEU A 33 6.15 12.43 8.38
N LYS A 34 5.43 13.54 8.13
CA LYS A 34 4.54 13.64 6.99
C LYS A 34 5.33 13.82 5.71
N ILE A 35 5.07 12.96 4.75
CA ILE A 35 5.59 13.04 3.38
C ILE A 35 4.45 13.43 2.44
N LEU A 36 4.80 14.04 1.31
CA LEU A 36 3.83 14.30 0.25
C LEU A 36 3.56 13.00 -0.51
N TRP A 37 2.37 12.44 -0.31
CA TRP A 37 1.86 11.28 -1.03
C TRP A 37 0.59 11.66 -1.79
N ASN A 38 0.63 11.59 -3.12
CA ASN A 38 -0.49 11.92 -4.00
C ASN A 38 -1.22 13.23 -3.62
N GLN A 39 -0.49 14.34 -3.54
CA GLN A 39 -0.99 15.67 -3.14
C GLN A 39 -1.50 15.78 -1.69
N MET A 40 -1.37 14.73 -0.88
CA MET A 40 -1.73 14.72 0.54
C MET A 40 -0.49 14.62 1.43
N LEU A 41 -0.51 15.29 2.59
CA LEU A 41 0.54 15.15 3.59
C LEU A 41 0.16 14.07 4.60
N MET A 42 0.89 12.96 4.57
CA MET A 42 0.67 11.83 5.48
C MET A 42 1.98 11.15 5.84
N SER A 43 2.05 10.64 7.06
CA SER A 43 3.14 9.82 7.55
C SER A 43 2.98 8.37 7.10
N PRO A 44 4.08 7.59 7.05
CA PRO A 44 4.03 6.15 6.81
C PRO A 44 3.05 5.41 7.73
N ASN A 45 2.97 5.79 9.02
CA ASN A 45 2.01 5.22 9.95
C ASN A 45 0.54 5.55 9.57
N GLU A 46 0.26 6.79 9.17
CA GLU A 46 -1.08 7.18 8.68
C GLU A 46 -1.45 6.40 7.41
N MET A 47 -0.51 6.20 6.48
CA MET A 47 -0.73 5.37 5.28
C MET A 47 -1.17 3.95 5.64
N LEU A 48 -0.45 3.29 6.55
CA LEU A 48 -0.79 1.94 7.00
C LEU A 48 -2.18 1.90 7.63
N VAL A 49 -2.53 2.89 8.46
CA VAL A 49 -3.86 2.97 9.09
C VAL A 49 -4.97 3.06 8.04
N HIS A 50 -4.80 3.86 6.97
CA HIS A 50 -5.79 3.95 5.89
C HIS A 50 -5.94 2.61 5.14
N VAL A 51 -4.82 1.95 4.82
CA VAL A 51 -4.82 0.63 4.18
C VAL A 51 -5.57 -0.41 5.03
N GLU A 52 -5.29 -0.47 6.34
CA GLU A 52 -5.96 -1.40 7.26
C GLU A 52 -7.47 -1.15 7.36
N ARG A 53 -7.90 0.11 7.23
CA ARG A 53 -9.30 0.51 7.28
C ARG A 53 -10.06 0.28 5.97
N LEU A 54 -9.37 0.04 4.86
CA LEU A 54 -9.96 -0.04 3.52
C LEU A 54 -10.88 1.14 3.16
N ASP A 55 -10.57 2.31 3.72
CA ASP A 55 -11.24 3.55 3.34
C ASP A 55 -10.81 4.00 1.93
N GLU A 56 -11.39 5.10 1.45
CA GLU A 56 -11.11 5.59 0.09
C GLU A 56 -9.62 5.83 -0.16
N ILE A 57 -8.93 6.44 0.82
CA ILE A 57 -7.48 6.68 0.76
C ILE A 57 -6.72 5.35 0.77
N GLY A 58 -7.10 4.42 1.66
CA GLY A 58 -6.51 3.09 1.74
C GLY A 58 -6.60 2.32 0.42
N ARG A 59 -7.75 2.39 -0.25
CA ARG A 59 -7.95 1.76 -1.57
C ARG A 59 -7.07 2.39 -2.65
N GLN A 60 -6.89 3.71 -2.63
CA GLN A 60 -5.98 4.39 -3.55
C GLN A 60 -4.51 3.99 -3.30
N ILE A 61 -4.09 3.90 -2.03
CA ILE A 61 -2.76 3.41 -1.65
C ILE A 61 -2.57 1.98 -2.15
N ILE A 62 -3.55 1.10 -1.89
CA ILE A 62 -3.51 -0.31 -2.32
C ILE A 62 -3.36 -0.40 -3.84
N ALA A 63 -4.15 0.35 -4.60
CA ALA A 63 -4.07 0.33 -6.05
C ALA A 63 -2.69 0.75 -6.55
N ALA A 64 -2.16 1.87 -6.03
CA ALA A 64 -0.85 2.39 -6.42
C ALA A 64 0.30 1.41 -6.06
N GLU A 65 0.27 0.81 -4.87
CA GLU A 65 1.29 -0.15 -4.45
C GLU A 65 1.20 -1.48 -5.20
N LEU A 66 -0.02 -1.97 -5.50
CA LEU A 66 -0.19 -3.17 -6.32
C LEU A 66 0.31 -2.99 -7.76
N THR A 67 0.16 -1.80 -8.34
CA THR A 67 0.76 -1.50 -9.65
C THR A 67 2.28 -1.65 -9.58
N LYS A 68 2.94 -1.05 -8.57
CA LYS A 68 4.39 -1.17 -8.39
C LYS A 68 4.85 -2.61 -8.16
N ILE A 69 4.18 -3.34 -7.26
CA ILE A 69 4.47 -4.76 -6.99
C ILE A 69 4.32 -5.57 -8.28
N GLY A 70 3.23 -5.33 -9.02
CA GLY A 70 2.96 -6.00 -10.28
C GLY A 70 4.06 -5.77 -11.32
N GLU A 71 4.52 -4.53 -11.46
CA GLU A 71 5.65 -4.20 -12.33
C GLU A 71 6.95 -4.92 -11.92
N GLU A 72 7.24 -4.99 -10.61
CA GLU A 72 8.42 -5.68 -10.08
C GLU A 72 8.41 -7.19 -10.35
N VAL A 73 7.24 -7.84 -10.28
CA VAL A 73 7.11 -9.30 -10.45
C VAL A 73 6.61 -9.74 -11.82
N GLY A 74 6.34 -8.80 -12.73
CA GLY A 74 5.81 -9.08 -14.08
C GLY A 74 4.36 -9.58 -14.10
N VAL A 75 3.54 -9.08 -13.17
CA VAL A 75 2.13 -9.46 -12.96
C VAL A 75 1.23 -8.22 -13.02
N TYR A 76 0.01 -8.37 -13.53
CA TYR A 76 -1.04 -7.37 -13.38
C TYR A 76 -2.10 -7.87 -12.38
N TYR A 77 -2.27 -7.15 -11.27
CA TYR A 77 -3.27 -7.49 -10.26
C TYR A 77 -4.63 -6.88 -10.59
N ILE A 78 -5.68 -7.69 -10.52
CA ILE A 78 -7.08 -7.24 -10.63
C ILE A 78 -7.76 -7.50 -9.30
N ILE A 79 -8.31 -6.46 -8.68
CA ILE A 79 -9.03 -6.57 -7.42
C ILE A 79 -10.50 -6.90 -7.70
N LYS A 80 -10.98 -8.03 -7.18
CA LYS A 80 -12.38 -8.43 -7.19
C LYS A 80 -13.09 -7.87 -5.95
N GLY A 81 -14.21 -7.20 -6.21
CA GLY A 81 -15.13 -6.65 -5.21
C GLY A 81 -16.10 -7.71 -4.69
#